data_AF-A0A1S9I945-F1
#
_entry.id   AF-A0A1S9I945-F1
#
_cell.length_a   1.000
_cell.length_b   1.000
_cell.length_c   1.000
_cell.angle_alpha   90.00
_cell.angle_beta   90.00
_cell.angle_gamma   90.00
#
_symmetry.space_group_name_H-M   'P 1'
#
loop_
_entity.id
_entity.type
_entity.pdbx_description
1 polymer ?
#
loop_
_entity_poly.entity_id
_entity_poly.type
_entity_poly.pdbx_seq_one_letter_code
_entity_poly.pdbx_strand_id
1 'polypeptide(L)'
;MSINVGTAVAYLTLDRSGFKNGLRSAGADLKKFATGTGGAEDRVKSLGNALTSTGKALAKPSIAAGTFLGAAVKTAGEFEAQMSKVQAISGATSEEMKQLEKTAREWGAKTKFSAKESAEAMEFMGMAGWKAQEMMDGLPGILNLAAASGEELGTTADIVTDALTAFGLQAKDSAHFADLLASAASNSNTNVSMLGESFKYVAPVAGALGISAKDTSFALGLMANAGIKGLKIIRTDYCGPVVEKSAA
;
A
#
# COMPACT_ATOMS: atom_id res chain seq x y z
N MET A 1 -24.26 54.77 -9.25
CA MET A 1 -24.11 54.23 -7.88
C MET A 1 -23.19 53.03 -7.95
N SER A 2 -21.94 53.16 -7.53
CA SER A 2 -20.98 52.06 -7.44
C SER A 2 -20.90 51.61 -5.98
N ILE A 3 -21.37 50.40 -5.69
CA ILE A 3 -21.27 49.80 -4.36
C ILE A 3 -19.90 49.11 -4.28
N ASN A 4 -19.07 49.62 -3.37
CA ASN A 4 -17.76 49.08 -3.04
C ASN A 4 -17.97 47.88 -2.10
N VAL A 5 -17.62 46.67 -2.56
CA VAL A 5 -17.68 45.44 -1.76
C VAL A 5 -16.30 45.24 -1.13
N GLY A 6 -16.17 45.71 0.12
CA GLY A 6 -14.95 45.55 0.92
C GLY A 6 -14.61 44.08 1.18
N THR A 7 -13.32 43.78 1.19
CA THR A 7 -12.77 42.43 1.42
C THR A 7 -12.82 42.09 2.92
N ALA A 8 -13.39 40.93 3.27
CA ALA A 8 -13.41 40.43 4.64
C ALA A 8 -12.27 39.43 4.87
N VAL A 9 -11.48 39.62 5.94
CA VAL A 9 -10.47 38.68 6.42
C VAL A 9 -10.87 38.20 7.81
N ALA A 10 -11.05 36.89 7.98
CA ALA A 10 -11.38 36.27 9.26
C ALA A 10 -10.13 35.58 9.86
N TYR A 11 -9.85 35.84 11.13
CA TYR A 11 -8.84 35.10 11.90
C TYR A 11 -9.53 34.13 12.86
N LEU A 12 -9.21 32.85 12.72
CA LEU A 12 -9.63 31.78 13.64
C LEU A 12 -8.63 31.67 14.79
N THR A 13 -8.99 32.17 15.97
CA THR A 13 -8.25 31.91 17.20
C THR A 13 -8.79 30.63 17.85
N LEU A 14 -8.02 29.54 17.73
CA LEU A 14 -8.30 28.30 18.44
C LEU A 14 -8.00 28.48 19.95
N ASP A 15 -9.02 28.35 20.79
CA ASP A 15 -8.86 28.29 22.24
C ASP A 15 -8.06 27.02 22.62
N ARG A 16 -6.78 27.22 22.96
CA ARG A 16 -5.83 26.13 23.24
C ARG A 16 -5.91 25.62 24.70
N SER A 17 -6.78 26.19 25.54
CA SER A 17 -6.83 25.85 26.97
C SER A 17 -7.43 24.46 27.20
N GLY A 18 -8.50 24.12 26.49
CA GLY A 18 -9.14 22.79 26.55
C GLY A 18 -8.23 21.67 26.04
N PHE A 19 -7.50 21.92 24.96
CA PHE A 19 -6.55 20.95 24.40
C PHE A 19 -5.37 20.68 25.34
N LYS A 20 -4.82 21.72 25.97
CA LYS A 20 -3.71 21.58 26.92
C LYS A 20 -4.12 20.79 28.17
N ASN A 21 -5.37 20.95 28.61
CA ASN A 21 -5.92 20.18 29.72
C ASN A 21 -6.21 18.72 29.33
N GLY A 22 -6.72 18.46 28.12
CA GLY A 22 -6.92 17.11 27.59
C GLY A 22 -5.63 16.34 27.35
N LEU A 23 -4.57 17.02 26.90
CA LEU A 23 -3.26 16.39 26.68
C LEU A 23 -2.58 16.03 28.02
N ARG A 24 -2.80 16.83 29.08
CA ARG A 24 -2.32 16.52 30.43
C ARG A 24 -3.10 15.38 31.07
N SER A 25 -4.42 15.27 30.86
CA SER A 25 -5.20 14.13 31.35
C SER A 25 -4.82 12.84 30.62
N ALA A 26 -4.67 12.89 29.28
CA ALA A 26 -4.21 11.76 28.49
C ALA A 26 -2.81 11.27 28.90
N GLY A 27 -1.88 12.18 29.19
CA GLY A 27 -0.56 11.84 29.71
C GLY A 27 -0.61 11.20 31.11
N ALA A 28 -1.55 11.59 31.96
CA ALA A 28 -1.74 10.99 33.29
C ALA A 28 -2.34 9.58 33.21
N ASP A 29 -3.30 9.36 32.29
CA ASP A 29 -3.92 8.05 32.06
C ASP A 29 -2.98 7.07 31.37
N LEU A 30 -2.17 7.55 30.42
CA LEU A 30 -1.14 6.75 29.76
C LEU A 30 -0.03 6.34 30.74
N LYS A 31 0.32 7.22 31.69
CA LYS A 31 1.27 6.89 32.76
C LYS A 31 0.71 5.82 33.69
N LYS A 32 -0.59 5.88 34.05
CA LYS A 32 -1.28 4.83 34.82
C LYS A 32 -1.36 3.50 34.07
N PHE A 33 -1.51 3.53 32.75
CA PHE A 33 -1.47 2.34 31.89
C PHE A 33 -0.07 1.73 31.82
N ALA A 34 0.96 2.56 31.65
CA ALA A 34 2.36 2.13 31.57
C ALA A 34 2.91 1.59 32.90
N THR A 35 2.44 2.09 34.05
CA THR A 35 2.86 1.62 35.38
C THR A 35 1.87 0.64 36.04
N GLY A 36 0.79 0.26 35.35
CA GLY A 36 -0.28 -0.58 35.90
C GLY A 36 -0.01 -2.08 35.78
N THR A 37 0.44 -2.69 36.87
CA THR A 37 0.53 -4.15 37.11
C THR A 37 -0.83 -4.79 37.47
N GLY A 38 -1.95 -4.18 37.08
CA GLY A 38 -3.30 -4.73 37.25
C GLY A 38 -3.66 -5.75 36.16
N GLY A 39 -4.44 -6.78 36.53
CA GLY A 39 -4.81 -7.90 35.66
C GLY A 39 -5.55 -7.51 34.38
N ALA A 40 -5.66 -8.45 33.44
CA ALA A 40 -6.25 -8.22 32.12
C ALA A 40 -7.67 -7.60 32.18
N GLU A 41 -8.45 -7.89 33.22
CA GLU A 41 -9.78 -7.30 33.44
C GLU A 41 -9.74 -5.78 33.72
N ASP A 42 -8.74 -5.29 34.45
CA ASP A 42 -8.58 -3.85 34.72
C ASP A 42 -8.07 -3.10 33.49
N ARG A 43 -7.29 -3.78 32.65
CA ARG A 43 -6.86 -3.28 31.33
C ARG A 43 -8.02 -3.21 30.34
N VAL A 44 -8.90 -4.20 30.31
CA VAL A 44 -10.10 -4.21 29.45
C VAL A 44 -11.13 -3.20 29.95
N LYS A 45 -11.33 -3.05 31.27
CA LYS A 45 -12.22 -2.04 31.84
C LYS A 45 -11.70 -0.62 31.62
N SER A 46 -10.39 -0.39 31.75
CA SER A 46 -9.81 0.93 31.46
C SER A 46 -9.86 1.26 29.97
N LEU A 47 -9.66 0.28 29.08
CA LEU A 47 -9.84 0.46 27.64
C LEU A 47 -11.31 0.72 27.28
N GLY A 48 -12.26 0.00 27.90
CA GLY A 48 -13.69 0.19 27.72
C GLY A 48 -14.18 1.55 28.22
N ASN A 49 -13.64 2.04 29.34
CA ASN A 49 -13.92 3.37 29.87
C ASN A 49 -13.25 4.47 29.04
N ALA A 50 -12.05 4.23 28.50
CA ALA A 50 -11.41 5.12 27.54
C ALA A 50 -12.24 5.20 26.26
N LEU A 51 -12.69 4.07 25.71
CA LEU A 51 -13.52 4.02 24.51
C LEU A 51 -14.91 4.65 24.73
N THR A 52 -15.50 4.49 25.92
CA THR A 52 -16.79 5.11 26.29
C THR A 52 -16.65 6.62 26.53
N SER A 53 -15.54 7.07 27.12
CA SER A 53 -15.27 8.50 27.33
C SER A 53 -14.86 9.21 26.03
N THR A 54 -14.09 8.55 25.17
CA THR A 54 -13.82 8.97 23.79
C THR A 54 -15.12 8.98 22.98
N GLY A 55 -15.96 7.95 23.09
CA GLY A 55 -17.29 7.91 22.45
C GLY A 55 -18.22 9.03 22.90
N LYS A 56 -18.23 9.38 24.20
CA LYS A 56 -19.00 10.53 24.73
C LYS A 56 -18.38 11.89 24.39
N ALA A 57 -17.06 11.97 24.20
CA ALA A 57 -16.38 13.17 23.73
C ALA A 57 -16.60 13.41 22.23
N LEU A 58 -16.75 12.33 21.45
CA LEU A 58 -17.13 12.34 20.02
C LEU A 58 -18.63 12.64 19.80
N ALA A 59 -19.48 12.35 20.78
CA ALA A 59 -20.92 12.68 20.73
C ALA A 59 -21.23 14.17 21.02
N LYS A 60 -20.25 14.95 21.48
CA LYS A 60 -20.37 16.42 21.55
C LYS A 60 -19.73 17.01 20.29
N PRO A 61 -20.39 17.99 19.62
CA PRO A 61 -19.86 18.65 18.44
C PRO A 61 -18.74 19.61 18.85
N SER A 62 -17.64 19.06 19.38
CA SER A 62 -16.39 19.76 19.56
C SER A 62 -15.56 19.58 18.30
N ILE A 63 -14.76 20.57 17.96
CA ILE A 63 -13.97 20.67 16.72
C ILE A 63 -13.08 19.42 16.48
N ALA A 64 -12.74 18.67 17.54
CA ALA A 64 -12.04 17.39 17.43
C ALA A 64 -12.90 16.26 16.81
N ALA A 65 -14.20 16.20 17.09
CA ALA A 65 -15.10 15.27 16.41
C ALA A 65 -15.21 15.60 14.92
N GLY A 66 -15.18 16.89 14.54
CA GLY A 66 -15.18 17.32 13.15
C GLY A 66 -13.92 16.91 12.38
N THR A 67 -12.75 16.89 13.01
CA THR A 67 -11.51 16.42 12.37
C THR A 67 -11.44 14.90 12.26
N PHE A 68 -11.90 14.15 13.26
CA PHE A 68 -11.96 12.67 13.18
C PHE A 68 -13.07 12.16 12.26
N LEU A 69 -14.27 12.75 12.32
CA LEU A 69 -15.35 12.46 11.36
C LEU A 69 -14.97 12.94 9.96
N GLY A 70 -14.35 14.10 9.82
CA GLY A 70 -13.82 14.58 8.54
C GLY A 70 -12.74 13.67 7.96
N ALA A 71 -11.82 13.17 8.78
CA ALA A 71 -10.80 12.21 8.35
C ALA A 71 -11.40 10.84 8.00
N ALA A 72 -12.38 10.36 8.75
CA ALA A 72 -13.08 9.10 8.45
C ALA A 72 -13.90 9.20 7.17
N VAL A 73 -14.64 10.30 6.97
CA VAL A 73 -15.39 10.58 5.73
C VAL A 73 -14.45 10.75 4.55
N LYS A 74 -13.32 11.45 4.73
CA LYS A 74 -12.29 11.57 3.70
C LYS A 74 -11.70 10.22 3.32
N THR A 75 -11.37 9.38 4.32
CA THR A 75 -10.81 8.03 4.08
C THR A 75 -11.83 7.12 3.41
N ALA A 76 -13.10 7.19 3.82
CA ALA A 76 -14.18 6.46 3.17
C ALA A 76 -14.37 6.93 1.71
N GLY A 77 -14.36 8.25 1.48
CA GLY A 77 -14.44 8.83 0.13
C GLY A 77 -13.23 8.50 -0.75
N GLU A 78 -12.01 8.46 -0.19
CA GLU A 78 -10.81 8.01 -0.91
C GLU A 78 -10.89 6.53 -1.28
N PHE A 79 -11.37 5.69 -0.36
CA PHE A 79 -11.61 4.27 -0.64
C PHE A 79 -12.69 4.06 -1.70
N GLU A 80 -13.83 4.75 -1.61
CA GLU A 80 -14.90 4.70 -2.60
C GLU A 80 -14.43 5.19 -3.97
N ALA A 81 -13.67 6.29 -4.01
CA ALA A 81 -13.06 6.79 -5.24
C ALA A 81 -12.12 5.75 -5.86
N GLN A 82 -11.33 5.06 -5.02
CA GLN A 82 -10.42 4.02 -5.47
C GLN A 82 -11.17 2.80 -6.02
N MET A 83 -12.22 2.34 -5.33
CA MET A 83 -13.07 1.24 -5.79
C MET A 83 -13.84 1.59 -7.06
N SER A 84 -14.21 2.87 -7.26
CA SER A 84 -14.81 3.34 -8.51
C SER A 84 -13.86 3.18 -9.70
N LYS A 85 -12.55 3.40 -9.52
CA LYS A 85 -11.56 3.09 -10.56
C LYS A 85 -11.47 1.59 -10.83
N VAL A 86 -11.42 0.78 -9.77
CA VAL A 86 -11.41 -0.69 -9.89
C VAL A 86 -12.63 -1.16 -10.67
N GLN A 87 -13.82 -0.61 -10.41
CA GLN A 87 -15.04 -0.92 -11.16
C GLN A 87 -14.91 -0.54 -12.64
N ALA A 88 -14.42 0.66 -12.93
CA ALA A 88 -14.26 1.16 -14.29
C ALA A 88 -13.28 0.32 -15.12
N ILE A 89 -12.22 -0.21 -14.49
CA ILE A 89 -11.18 -1.00 -15.16
C ILE A 89 -11.56 -2.48 -15.27
N SER A 90 -12.08 -3.07 -14.18
CA SER A 90 -12.42 -4.50 -14.13
C SER A 90 -13.70 -4.88 -14.89
N GLY A 91 -14.63 -3.92 -15.05
CA GLY A 91 -15.96 -4.19 -15.59
C GLY A 91 -16.81 -5.09 -14.68
N ALA A 92 -16.48 -5.15 -13.38
CA ALA A 92 -17.18 -5.98 -12.41
C ALA A 92 -18.65 -5.55 -12.23
N THR A 93 -19.53 -6.54 -12.06
CA THR A 93 -20.94 -6.32 -11.72
C THR A 93 -21.07 -5.71 -10.32
N SER A 94 -22.25 -5.15 -10.01
CA SER A 94 -22.50 -4.58 -8.68
C SER A 94 -22.32 -5.58 -7.54
N GLU A 95 -22.54 -6.88 -7.78
CA GLU A 95 -22.37 -7.91 -6.77
C GLU A 95 -20.91 -8.29 -6.58
N GLU A 96 -20.14 -8.43 -7.67
CA GLU A 96 -18.69 -8.63 -7.63
C GLU A 96 -17.98 -7.44 -6.98
N MET A 97 -18.43 -6.22 -7.25
CA MET A 97 -17.89 -5.01 -6.62
C MET A 97 -18.06 -5.03 -5.10
N LYS A 98 -19.23 -5.45 -4.58
CA LYS A 98 -19.40 -5.62 -3.12
C LYS A 98 -18.45 -6.65 -2.54
N GLN A 99 -18.17 -7.73 -3.27
CA GLN A 99 -17.23 -8.75 -2.84
C GLN A 99 -15.80 -8.21 -2.83
N LEU A 100 -15.39 -7.45 -3.85
CA LEU A 100 -14.09 -6.78 -3.90
C LEU A 100 -13.95 -5.75 -2.77
N GLU A 101 -14.97 -4.93 -2.53
CA GLU A 101 -14.98 -3.96 -1.42
C GLU A 101 -14.83 -4.65 -0.06
N LYS A 102 -15.60 -5.73 0.15
CA LYS A 102 -15.53 -6.53 1.37
C LYS A 102 -14.13 -7.13 1.53
N THR A 103 -13.58 -7.67 0.46
CA THR A 103 -12.24 -8.27 0.43
C THR A 103 -11.17 -7.23 0.76
N ALA A 104 -11.19 -6.06 0.13
CA ALA A 104 -10.23 -4.98 0.39
C ALA A 104 -10.31 -4.50 1.86
N ARG A 105 -11.52 -4.38 2.42
CA ARG A 105 -11.71 -4.03 3.83
C ARG A 105 -11.24 -5.13 4.79
N GLU A 106 -11.52 -6.39 4.46
CA GLU A 106 -11.14 -7.54 5.26
C GLU A 106 -9.62 -7.69 5.33
N TRP A 107 -8.93 -7.62 4.19
CA TRP A 107 -7.47 -7.67 4.14
C TRP A 107 -6.84 -6.40 4.71
N GLY A 108 -7.48 -5.25 4.52
CA GLY A 108 -7.08 -4.00 5.18
C GLY A 108 -7.19 -4.02 6.70
N ALA A 109 -8.04 -4.89 7.26
CA ALA A 109 -8.18 -5.09 8.70
C ALA A 109 -7.27 -6.20 9.24
N LYS A 110 -6.96 -7.21 8.41
CA LYS A 110 -6.14 -8.37 8.79
C LYS A 110 -4.63 -8.15 8.62
N THR A 111 -4.24 -7.25 7.74
CA THR A 111 -2.83 -7.01 7.40
C THR A 111 -2.35 -5.65 7.90
N LYS A 112 -1.06 -5.35 7.68
CA LYS A 112 -0.48 -4.04 7.97
C LYS A 112 -0.94 -2.94 7.00
N PHE A 113 -1.56 -3.31 5.88
CA PHE A 113 -1.99 -2.40 4.83
C PHE A 113 -3.42 -1.93 5.07
N SER A 114 -3.75 -0.73 4.63
CA SER A 114 -5.09 -0.16 4.69
C SER A 114 -6.01 -0.74 3.60
N ALA A 115 -7.32 -0.55 3.79
CA ALA A 115 -8.31 -0.91 2.78
C ALA A 115 -8.09 -0.16 1.44
N LYS A 116 -7.59 1.08 1.51
CA LYS A 116 -7.26 1.89 0.32
C LYS A 116 -6.08 1.29 -0.44
N GLU A 117 -4.99 0.94 0.24
CA GLU A 117 -3.84 0.27 -0.39
C GLU A 117 -4.26 -1.08 -1.01
N SER A 118 -5.15 -1.81 -0.33
CA SER A 118 -5.71 -3.05 -0.90
C SER A 118 -6.53 -2.80 -2.17
N ALA A 119 -7.28 -1.70 -2.24
CA ALA A 119 -8.01 -1.29 -3.43
C ALA A 119 -7.09 -0.74 -4.54
N GLU A 120 -5.97 -0.11 -4.21
CA GLU A 120 -4.91 0.27 -5.15
C GLU A 120 -4.27 -0.98 -5.78
N ALA A 121 -4.00 -2.02 -4.98
CA ALA A 121 -3.54 -3.31 -5.51
C ALA A 121 -4.54 -3.93 -6.49
N MET A 122 -5.84 -3.90 -6.17
CA MET A 122 -6.90 -4.37 -7.07
C MET A 122 -7.00 -3.54 -8.35
N GLU A 123 -6.67 -2.25 -8.31
CA GLU A 123 -6.58 -1.40 -9.51
C GLU A 123 -5.54 -1.95 -10.48
N PHE A 124 -4.31 -2.24 -9.99
CA PHE A 124 -3.25 -2.85 -10.80
C PHE A 124 -3.65 -4.21 -11.36
N MET A 125 -4.29 -5.06 -10.56
CA MET A 125 -4.82 -6.35 -11.03
C MET A 125 -5.87 -6.17 -12.13
N GLY A 126 -6.77 -5.18 -11.99
CA GLY A 126 -7.73 -4.83 -13.03
C GLY A 126 -7.07 -4.34 -14.30
N MET A 127 -6.02 -3.52 -14.19
CA MET A 127 -5.27 -3.04 -15.36
C MET A 127 -4.56 -4.16 -16.09
N ALA A 128 -4.10 -5.19 -15.36
CA ALA A 128 -3.56 -6.43 -15.93
C ALA A 128 -4.64 -7.35 -16.53
N GLY A 129 -5.92 -6.94 -16.48
CA GLY A 129 -7.04 -7.66 -17.08
C GLY A 129 -7.68 -8.72 -16.19
N TRP A 130 -7.31 -8.79 -14.91
CA TRP A 130 -7.87 -9.79 -13.99
C TRP A 130 -9.34 -9.49 -13.69
N LYS A 131 -10.15 -10.55 -13.61
CA LYS A 131 -11.54 -10.49 -13.17
C LYS A 131 -11.65 -10.42 -11.66
N ALA A 132 -12.83 -10.05 -11.15
CA ALA A 132 -13.06 -9.89 -9.72
C ALA A 132 -12.63 -11.12 -8.90
N GLN A 133 -12.96 -12.33 -9.37
CA GLN A 133 -12.53 -13.57 -8.71
C GLN A 133 -11.01 -13.74 -8.71
N GLU A 134 -10.35 -13.45 -9.83
CA GLU A 134 -8.89 -13.52 -9.95
C GLU A 134 -8.20 -12.52 -9.03
N MET A 135 -8.75 -11.31 -8.89
CA MET A 135 -8.26 -10.34 -7.90
C MET A 135 -8.38 -10.87 -6.48
N MET A 136 -9.51 -11.47 -6.12
CA MET A 136 -9.73 -12.03 -4.77
C MET A 136 -8.78 -13.20 -4.48
N ASP A 137 -8.53 -14.06 -5.47
CA ASP A 137 -7.63 -15.21 -5.33
C ASP A 137 -6.15 -14.80 -5.33
N GLY A 138 -5.79 -13.78 -6.11
CA GLY A 138 -4.42 -13.34 -6.29
C GLY A 138 -3.92 -12.33 -5.25
N LEU A 139 -4.81 -11.54 -4.64
CA LEU A 139 -4.49 -10.51 -3.65
C LEU A 139 -3.71 -11.03 -2.43
N PRO A 140 -4.02 -12.20 -1.84
CA PRO A 140 -3.27 -12.72 -0.70
C PRO A 140 -1.78 -12.91 -1.00
N GLY A 141 -1.44 -13.39 -2.21
CA GLY A 141 -0.05 -13.57 -2.63
C GLY A 141 0.71 -12.24 -2.69
N ILE A 142 0.08 -11.21 -3.24
CA ILE A 142 0.64 -9.86 -3.36
C ILE A 142 0.81 -9.21 -1.98
N LEU A 143 -0.21 -9.31 -1.11
CA LEU A 143 -0.15 -8.81 0.27
C LEU A 143 0.97 -9.48 1.06
N ASN A 144 1.12 -10.80 0.93
CA ASN A 144 2.18 -11.54 1.61
C ASN A 144 3.58 -11.14 1.11
N LEU A 145 3.74 -10.95 -0.20
CA LEU A 145 5.00 -10.48 -0.77
C LEU A 145 5.37 -9.10 -0.23
N ALA A 146 4.43 -8.14 -0.28
CA ALA A 146 4.66 -6.78 0.20
C ALA A 146 4.91 -6.75 1.72
N ALA A 147 4.25 -7.64 2.46
CA ALA A 147 4.51 -7.82 3.89
C ALA A 147 5.93 -8.32 4.15
N ALA A 148 6.39 -9.33 3.40
CA ALA A 148 7.69 -9.97 3.55
C ALA A 148 8.86 -9.12 3.03
N SER A 149 8.67 -8.42 1.90
CA SER A 149 9.70 -7.59 1.26
C SER A 149 9.84 -6.22 1.91
N GLY A 150 8.79 -5.75 2.60
CA GLY A 150 8.73 -4.39 3.12
C GLY A 150 8.42 -3.32 2.06
N GLU A 151 8.12 -3.73 0.83
CA GLU A 151 7.77 -2.83 -0.27
C GLU A 151 6.33 -2.30 -0.14
N GLU A 152 6.03 -1.27 -0.91
CA GLU A 152 4.70 -0.69 -1.03
C GLU A 152 3.76 -1.66 -1.78
N LEU A 153 2.49 -1.70 -1.39
CA LEU A 153 1.55 -2.73 -1.84
C LEU A 153 1.20 -2.56 -3.33
N GLY A 154 0.95 -1.34 -3.78
CA GLY A 154 0.69 -1.02 -5.19
C GLY A 154 1.88 -1.38 -6.09
N THR A 155 3.09 -1.03 -5.67
CA THR A 155 4.33 -1.39 -6.39
C THR A 155 4.51 -2.90 -6.48
N THR A 156 4.22 -3.61 -5.39
CA THR A 156 4.27 -5.07 -5.38
C THR A 156 3.20 -5.68 -6.27
N ALA A 157 1.99 -5.10 -6.27
CA ALA A 157 0.89 -5.54 -7.12
C ALA A 157 1.27 -5.41 -8.60
N ASP A 158 1.75 -4.23 -9.01
CA ASP A 158 2.22 -3.93 -10.36
C ASP A 158 3.29 -4.95 -10.84
N ILE A 159 4.31 -5.20 -10.01
CA ILE A 159 5.37 -6.18 -10.32
C ILE A 159 4.80 -7.59 -10.53
N VAL A 160 3.95 -8.04 -9.61
CA VAL A 160 3.41 -9.41 -9.66
C VAL A 160 2.45 -9.56 -10.83
N THR A 161 1.58 -8.59 -11.08
CA THR A 161 0.60 -8.64 -12.16
C THR A 161 1.28 -8.59 -13.53
N ASP A 162 2.29 -7.75 -13.70
CA ASP A 162 3.07 -7.66 -14.95
C ASP A 162 3.85 -8.94 -15.22
N ALA A 163 4.54 -9.46 -14.20
CA ALA A 163 5.34 -10.67 -14.35
C ALA A 163 4.47 -11.89 -14.65
N LEU A 164 3.36 -12.08 -13.93
CA LEU A 164 2.42 -13.17 -14.19
C LEU A 164 1.87 -13.10 -15.62
N THR A 165 1.48 -11.91 -16.06
CA THR A 165 0.99 -11.68 -17.43
C THR A 165 2.05 -12.04 -18.47
N ALA A 166 3.30 -11.61 -18.25
CA ALA A 166 4.41 -11.86 -19.17
C ALA A 166 4.81 -13.35 -19.27
N PHE A 167 4.64 -14.11 -18.19
CA PHE A 167 4.85 -15.56 -18.20
C PHE A 167 3.61 -16.37 -18.61
N GLY A 168 2.48 -15.71 -18.89
CA GLY A 168 1.20 -16.39 -19.18
C GLY A 168 0.66 -17.19 -17.99
N LEU A 169 0.99 -16.79 -16.76
CA LEU A 169 0.55 -17.41 -15.52
C LEU A 169 -0.80 -16.83 -15.07
N GLN A 170 -1.52 -17.57 -14.24
CA GLN A 170 -2.84 -17.17 -13.76
C GLN A 170 -2.74 -16.45 -12.41
N ALA A 171 -3.77 -15.69 -12.04
CA ALA A 171 -3.81 -14.98 -10.76
C ALA A 171 -3.62 -15.91 -9.53
N LYS A 172 -4.12 -17.15 -9.61
CA LYS A 172 -3.92 -18.19 -8.58
C LYS A 172 -2.45 -18.55 -8.34
N ASP A 173 -1.59 -18.31 -9.34
CA ASP A 173 -0.16 -18.59 -9.26
C ASP A 173 0.60 -17.44 -8.56
N SER A 174 -0.08 -16.33 -8.22
CA SER A 174 0.52 -15.16 -7.58
C SER A 174 1.18 -15.51 -6.26
N ALA A 175 0.60 -16.40 -5.46
CA ALA A 175 1.17 -16.80 -4.17
C ALA A 175 2.49 -17.55 -4.34
N HIS A 176 2.57 -18.43 -5.34
CA HIS A 176 3.81 -19.17 -5.64
C HIS A 176 4.86 -18.26 -6.28
N PHE A 177 4.45 -17.37 -7.19
CA PHE A 177 5.35 -16.39 -7.79
C PHE A 177 5.89 -15.39 -6.76
N ALA A 178 5.04 -14.96 -5.82
CA ALA A 178 5.43 -14.14 -4.67
C ALA A 178 6.47 -14.83 -3.80
N ASP A 179 6.24 -16.08 -3.41
CA ASP A 179 7.20 -16.86 -2.61
C ASP A 179 8.54 -17.01 -3.33
N LEU A 180 8.51 -17.28 -4.64
CA LEU A 180 9.69 -17.35 -5.49
C LEU A 180 10.47 -16.02 -5.51
N LEU A 181 9.79 -14.88 -5.71
CA LEU A 181 10.41 -13.56 -5.70
C LEU A 181 10.99 -13.21 -4.33
N ALA A 182 10.24 -13.46 -3.26
CA ALA A 182 10.69 -13.23 -1.88
C ALA A 182 11.92 -14.08 -1.55
N SER A 183 11.92 -15.35 -1.97
CA SER A 183 13.05 -16.26 -1.81
C SER A 183 14.26 -15.83 -2.62
N ALA A 184 14.08 -15.43 -3.89
CA ALA A 184 15.16 -14.92 -4.72
C ALA A 184 15.77 -13.64 -4.15
N ALA A 185 14.94 -12.69 -3.71
CA ALA A 185 15.37 -11.46 -3.04
C ALA A 185 16.11 -11.73 -1.74
N SER A 186 15.63 -12.67 -0.92
CA SER A 186 16.25 -13.00 0.37
C SER A 186 17.58 -13.74 0.24
N ASN A 187 17.77 -14.50 -0.85
CA ASN A 187 18.97 -15.30 -1.09
C ASN A 187 19.98 -14.63 -2.04
N SER A 188 19.73 -13.40 -2.48
CA SER A 188 20.65 -12.68 -3.35
C SER A 188 20.81 -11.23 -2.94
N ASN A 189 21.81 -10.56 -3.48
CA ASN A 189 22.11 -9.17 -3.18
C ASN A 189 21.13 -8.21 -3.90
N THR A 190 19.82 -8.46 -3.84
CA THR A 190 18.76 -7.66 -4.52
C THR A 190 17.55 -7.48 -3.60
N ASN A 191 16.52 -6.79 -4.07
CA ASN A 191 15.21 -6.72 -3.41
C ASN A 191 14.08 -7.00 -4.42
N VAL A 192 12.84 -7.07 -3.94
CA VAL A 192 11.66 -7.38 -4.76
C VAL A 192 11.42 -6.28 -5.80
N SER A 193 11.58 -5.01 -5.45
CA SER A 193 11.45 -3.91 -6.41
C SER A 193 12.42 -4.04 -7.59
N MET A 194 13.72 -4.25 -7.32
CA MET A 194 14.77 -4.38 -8.33
C MET A 194 14.62 -5.65 -9.18
N LEU A 195 14.16 -6.76 -8.58
CA LEU A 195 13.80 -7.96 -9.34
C LEU A 195 12.61 -7.67 -10.25
N GLY A 196 11.55 -7.06 -9.72
CA GLY A 196 10.36 -6.69 -10.48
C GLY A 196 10.65 -5.79 -11.67
N GLU A 197 11.49 -4.76 -11.48
CA GLU A 197 11.99 -3.92 -12.57
C GLU A 197 12.72 -4.75 -13.63
N SER A 198 13.56 -5.70 -13.22
CA SER A 198 14.27 -6.59 -14.15
C SER A 198 13.30 -7.50 -14.90
N PHE A 199 12.27 -8.00 -14.21
CA PHE A 199 11.21 -8.83 -14.77
C PHE A 199 10.41 -8.11 -15.85
N LYS A 200 10.13 -6.80 -15.71
CA LYS A 200 9.43 -6.04 -16.77
C LYS A 200 10.09 -6.16 -18.15
N TYR A 201 11.42 -6.32 -18.20
CA TYR A 201 12.15 -6.45 -19.46
C TYR A 201 12.44 -7.89 -19.86
N VAL A 202 12.76 -8.75 -18.89
CA VAL A 202 13.15 -10.14 -19.16
C VAL A 202 11.96 -11.07 -19.26
N ALA A 203 10.87 -10.84 -18.51
CA ALA A 203 9.71 -11.72 -18.47
C ALA A 203 9.03 -11.91 -19.83
N PRO A 204 8.79 -10.86 -20.66
CA PRO A 204 8.14 -11.07 -21.96
C PRO A 204 8.98 -11.93 -22.91
N VAL A 205 10.31 -11.76 -22.86
CA VAL A 205 11.25 -12.54 -23.69
C VAL A 205 11.38 -13.97 -23.16
N ALA A 206 11.57 -14.13 -21.84
CA ALA A 206 11.67 -15.43 -21.19
C ALA A 206 10.38 -16.24 -21.33
N GLY A 207 9.23 -15.61 -21.13
CA GLY A 207 7.91 -16.20 -21.34
C GLY A 207 7.69 -16.63 -22.80
N ALA A 208 8.08 -15.79 -23.78
CA ALA A 208 8.02 -16.15 -25.19
C ALA A 208 8.94 -17.34 -25.56
N LEU A 209 10.07 -17.49 -24.87
CA LEU A 209 11.01 -18.62 -25.03
C LEU A 209 10.61 -19.87 -24.21
N GLY A 210 9.54 -19.81 -23.42
CA GLY A 210 9.10 -20.90 -22.55
C GLY A 210 10.00 -21.14 -21.34
N ILE A 211 10.85 -20.17 -20.97
CA ILE A 211 11.68 -20.23 -19.77
C ILE A 211 10.79 -19.95 -18.56
N SER A 212 10.93 -20.77 -17.52
CA SER A 212 10.09 -20.64 -16.34
C SER A 212 10.40 -19.36 -15.55
N ALA A 213 9.39 -18.81 -14.88
CA ALA A 213 9.56 -17.70 -13.95
C ALA A 213 10.60 -18.03 -12.87
N LYS A 214 10.67 -19.30 -12.43
CA LYS A 214 11.64 -19.80 -11.45
C LYS A 214 13.08 -19.67 -11.92
N ASP A 215 13.37 -20.17 -13.11
CA ASP A 215 14.72 -20.15 -13.66
C ASP A 215 15.16 -18.71 -13.93
N THR A 216 14.23 -17.88 -14.38
CA THR A 216 14.45 -16.44 -14.58
C THR A 216 14.75 -15.73 -13.25
N SER A 217 13.97 -15.97 -12.19
CA SER A 217 14.21 -15.41 -10.85
C SER A 217 15.58 -15.80 -10.30
N PHE A 218 15.94 -17.07 -10.46
CA PHE A 218 17.22 -17.57 -9.97
C PHE A 218 18.41 -17.00 -10.76
N ALA A 219 18.29 -16.93 -12.09
CA ALA A 219 19.30 -16.31 -12.94
C ALA A 219 19.50 -14.82 -12.60
N LEU A 220 18.42 -14.08 -12.39
CA LEU A 220 18.48 -12.68 -11.94
C LEU A 220 19.10 -12.56 -10.54
N GLY A 221 18.78 -13.47 -9.61
CA GLY A 221 19.41 -13.51 -8.29
C GLY A 221 20.91 -13.78 -8.35
N LEU A 222 21.37 -14.70 -9.21
CA LEU A 222 22.79 -14.94 -9.43
C LEU A 222 23.49 -13.73 -10.06
N MET A 223 22.86 -13.08 -11.04
CA MET A 223 23.36 -11.84 -11.63
C MET A 223 23.46 -10.71 -10.61
N ALA A 224 22.49 -10.62 -9.69
CA ALA A 224 22.51 -9.66 -8.60
C ALA A 224 23.66 -9.90 -7.62
N ASN A 225 23.99 -11.16 -7.32
CA ASN A 225 25.17 -11.52 -6.54
C ASN A 225 26.48 -11.13 -7.24
N ALA A 226 26.51 -11.18 -8.58
CA ALA A 226 27.61 -10.67 -9.39
C ALA A 226 27.61 -9.13 -9.55
N GLY A 227 26.67 -8.41 -8.92
CA GLY A 227 26.60 -6.95 -8.93
C GLY A 227 25.74 -6.33 -10.05
N ILE A 228 24.99 -7.14 -10.80
CA ILE A 228 24.04 -6.72 -11.84
C ILE A 228 22.63 -6.78 -11.27
N LYS A 229 22.06 -5.64 -10.88
CA LYS A 229 20.76 -5.54 -10.18
C LYS A 229 19.88 -4.49 -10.85
N GLY A 230 18.57 -4.78 -11.02
CA GLY A 230 17.56 -3.80 -11.49
C GLY A 230 18.00 -3.03 -12.74
N LEU A 231 17.52 -1.79 -12.91
CA LEU A 231 17.83 -0.87 -14.03
C LEU A 231 19.32 -0.74 -14.48
N LYS A 232 20.29 -1.30 -13.74
CA LYS A 232 21.68 -1.46 -14.19
C LYS A 232 21.85 -2.41 -15.38
N ILE A 233 20.90 -3.30 -15.66
CA ILE A 233 20.92 -4.12 -16.91
C ILE A 233 20.72 -3.27 -18.17
N ILE A 234 20.13 -2.07 -18.07
CA ILE A 234 19.77 -1.23 -19.23
C ILE A 234 20.42 0.15 -19.18
N ARG A 235 21.02 0.55 -18.06
CA ARG A 235 22.19 1.43 -18.14
C ARG A 235 23.38 0.63 -18.72
N THR A 236 23.30 0.33 -20.01
CA THR A 236 24.42 0.69 -20.86
C THR A 236 24.67 2.17 -20.56
N ASP A 237 25.69 2.45 -19.74
CA ASP A 237 26.41 3.70 -19.89
C ASP A 237 26.68 3.81 -21.38
N TYR A 238 25.87 4.64 -22.04
CA TYR A 238 26.04 4.93 -23.44
C TYR A 238 27.50 5.34 -23.57
N CYS A 239 28.20 4.59 -24.39
CA CYS A 239 29.45 4.97 -25.01
C CYS A 239 29.20 6.26 -25.81
N GLY A 240 29.05 7.38 -25.11
CA GLY A 240 29.30 8.69 -25.68
C GLY A 240 30.80 8.82 -25.89
N PRO A 241 31.28 9.44 -26.98
CA PRO A 241 32.70 9.61 -27.19
C PRO A 241 33.29 10.33 -25.98
N VAL A 242 34.26 9.69 -25.35
CA VAL A 242 35.16 10.33 -24.38
C VAL A 242 35.87 11.40 -25.18
N VAL A 243 35.39 12.63 -25.14
CA VAL A 243 36.15 13.79 -25.62
C VAL A 243 37.26 13.98 -24.59
N GLU A 244 38.32 13.20 -24.80
CA GLU A 244 39.60 13.33 -24.16
C GLU A 244 40.09 14.75 -24.44
N LYS A 245 39.96 15.63 -23.43
CA LYS A 245 40.76 16.85 -23.40
C LYS A 245 42.22 16.44 -23.30
N SER A 246 42.89 16.35 -24.43
CA SER A 246 44.34 16.25 -24.51
C SER A 246 44.89 17.22 -25.55
N ALA A 247 45.61 18.22 -25.03
CA ALA A 247 46.73 18.95 -25.62
C ALA A 247 46.63 19.46 -27.08
N ALA A 248 46.40 20.76 -27.22
CA ALA A 248 47.24 21.70 -28.00
C ALA A 248 46.86 23.15 -27.63
#